data_AF-A0A452DNC9-F1
#
_entry.id   AF-A0A452DNC9-F1
#
_cell.length_a   1.000
_cell.length_b   1.000
_cell.length_c   1.000
_cell.angle_alpha   90.00
_cell.angle_beta   90.00
_cell.angle_gamma   90.00
#
_symmetry.space_group_name_H-M   'P 1'
#
loop_
_entity.id
_entity.type
_entity.pdbx_description
1 polymer ?
#
loop_
_entity_poly.entity_id
_entity_poly.type
_entity_poly.pdbx_seq_one_letter_code
_entity_poly.pdbx_strand_id
1 'polypeptide(L)' 'MWFEVLPGIAFMGVGLFSNGGEEKRVAHYSYQWYLMERDRRVSGVNHDYVSKSLENTD' A
#
# COMPACT_ATOMS: atom_id res chain seq x y z
N MET A 1 21.63 1.03 23.67
CA MET A 1 21.50 2.51 23.70
C MET A 1 20.11 2.86 23.17
N TRP A 2 19.42 3.91 23.66
CA TRP A 2 18.00 4.13 23.32
C TRP A 2 17.73 4.40 21.82
N PHE A 3 18.73 4.84 21.05
CA PHE A 3 18.58 5.11 19.62
C PHE A 3 18.47 3.86 18.75
N GLU A 4 18.72 2.66 19.28
CA GLU A 4 18.62 1.41 18.50
C GLU A 4 17.18 1.12 18.03
N VAL A 5 16.17 1.80 18.59
CA VAL A 5 14.77 1.70 18.12
C VAL A 5 14.47 2.59 16.91
N LEU A 6 15.32 3.59 16.61
CA LEU A 6 15.09 4.55 15.53
C LEU A 6 14.93 3.89 14.14
N PRO A 7 15.74 2.87 13.77
CA PRO A 7 15.55 2.16 12.51
C PRO A 7 14.16 1.51 12.41
N GLY A 8 13.68 0.87 13.49
CA GLY A 8 12.35 0.23 13.50
C GLY A 8 11.21 1.23 13.30
N ILE A 9 11.28 2.37 13.98
CA ILE A 9 10.30 3.46 13.82
C ILE A 9 10.37 4.05 12.41
N ALA A 10 11.58 4.25 11.87
CA ALA A 10 11.76 4.76 10.51
C ALA A 10 11.16 3.81 9.47
N PHE A 11 11.39 2.49 9.59
CA PHE A 11 10.82 1.51 8.66
C PHE A 11 9.29 1.47 8.70
N MET A 12 8.68 1.52 9.89
CA MET A 12 7.22 1.63 10.01
C MET A 12 6.70 2.92 9.39
N GLY A 13 7.36 4.05 9.65
CA GLY A 13 6.97 5.35 9.10
C GLY A 13 7.03 5.38 7.57
N VAL A 14 8.09 4.84 6.98
CA VAL A 14 8.23 4.73 5.51
C VAL A 14 7.14 3.83 4.93
N GLY A 15 6.87 2.68 5.56
CA GLY A 15 5.81 1.76 5.10
C GLY A 15 4.44 2.42 5.05
N LEU A 16 4.10 3.19 6.08
CA LEU A 16 2.84 3.92 6.16
C LEU A 16 2.79 5.06 5.12
N PHE A 17 3.86 5.84 5.02
CA PHE A 17 3.93 6.99 4.11
C PHE A 17 3.85 6.57 2.64
N SER A 18 4.54 5.49 2.25
CA SER A 18 4.57 5.05 0.85
C SER A 18 3.30 4.34 0.37
N ASN A 19 2.43 3.89 1.27
CA ASN A 19 1.20 3.16 0.92
C ASN A 19 -0.09 3.91 1.33
N GLY A 20 -0.05 5.25 1.29
CA GLY A 20 -1.27 6.07 1.48
C GLY A 20 -1.80 6.11 2.91
N GLY A 21 -0.97 5.83 3.91
CA GLY A 21 -1.41 5.78 5.31
C GLY A 21 -1.88 4.40 5.76
N GLU A 22 -1.80 3.39 4.89
CA GLU A 22 -2.21 2.02 5.17
C GLU A 22 -1.01 1.06 5.25
N GLU A 23 -1.28 -0.16 5.70
CA GLU A 23 -0.28 -1.21 5.73
C GLU A 23 0.10 -1.63 4.30
N LYS A 24 1.39 -1.89 4.09
CA LYS A 24 1.88 -2.39 2.81
C LYS A 24 1.23 -3.73 2.48
N ARG A 25 0.58 -3.81 1.32
CA ARG A 25 0.04 -5.08 0.80
C ARG A 25 1.18 -6.04 0.43
N VAL A 26 1.07 -7.29 0.88
CA VAL A 26 2.04 -8.35 0.61
C VAL A 26 1.38 -9.44 -0.24
N ALA A 27 1.90 -9.64 -1.45
CA ALA A 27 1.43 -10.68 -2.36
C ALA A 27 2.27 -11.96 -2.22
N HIS A 28 1.85 -12.85 -1.33
CA HIS A 28 2.43 -14.19 -1.19
C HIS A 28 2.01 -15.13 -2.34
N TYR A 29 0.79 -14.95 -2.85
CA TYR A 29 0.24 -15.76 -3.94
C TYR A 29 0.02 -14.93 -5.20
N SER A 30 0.06 -15.58 -6.37
CA SER A 30 -0.18 -14.94 -7.68
C SER A 30 -1.54 -14.26 -7.77
N TYR A 31 -2.55 -14.81 -7.10
CA TYR A 31 -3.88 -14.20 -7.01
C TYR A 31 -3.86 -12.84 -6.30
N GLN A 32 -3.09 -12.71 -5.21
CA GLN A 32 -2.95 -11.44 -4.50
C GLN A 32 -2.25 -10.39 -5.37
N TRP A 33 -1.23 -10.80 -6.12
CA TRP A 33 -0.56 -9.92 -7.09
C TRP A 33 -1.51 -9.46 -8.20
N TYR A 34 -2.32 -10.38 -8.73
CA TYR A 34 -3.32 -10.06 -9.74
C TYR A 34 -4.33 -9.02 -9.24
N LEU A 35 -4.78 -9.13 -7.98
CA LEU A 35 -5.66 -8.14 -7.36
C LEU A 35 -4.98 -6.78 -7.15
N MET A 36 -3.73 -6.74 -6.69
CA MET A 36 -2.98 -5.47 -6.57
C MET A 36 -2.80 -4.79 -7.92
N GLU A 37 -2.49 -5.56 -8.96
CA GLU A 37 -2.33 -5.05 -10.32
C GLU A 37 -3.66 -4.56 -10.91
N ARG A 38 -4.78 -5.20 -10.57
CA ARG A 38 -6.13 -4.70 -10.88
C ARG A 38 -6.36 -3.34 -10.21
N ASP A 39 -6.08 -3.22 -8.92
CA ASP A 39 -6.29 -1.98 -8.17
C ASP A 39 -5.41 -0.84 -8.71
N ARG A 40 -4.15 -1.14 -9.07
CA ARG A 40 -3.26 -0.20 -9.77
C ARG A 40 -3.87 0.35 -11.04
N ARG A 41 -4.52 -0.50 -11.85
CA ARG A 41 -5.18 -0.10 -13.11
C ARG A 41 -6.47 0.68 -12.87
N VAL A 42 -7.30 0.24 -11.92
CA VAL A 42 -8.57 0.90 -11.58
C VAL A 42 -8.33 2.27 -10.94
N SER A 43 -7.21 2.47 -10.24
CA SER A 43 -6.86 3.74 -9.60
C SER A 43 -6.84 4.93 -10.57
N GLY A 44 -6.52 4.71 -11.86
CA GLY A 44 -6.31 5.74 -12.87
C GLY A 44 -5.02 6.56 -12.70
N VAL A 45 -4.29 6.38 -11.59
CA VAL A 45 -3.07 7.13 -11.24
C VAL A 45 -1.85 6.23 -11.08
N ASN A 46 -1.95 4.97 -11.51
CA ASN A 46 -0.88 3.99 -11.49
C ASN A 46 -0.32 3.66 -10.08
N HIS A 47 -1.14 3.81 -9.03
CA HIS A 47 -0.80 3.45 -7.65
C HIS A 47 -1.84 2.48 -7.10
N ASP A 48 -1.41 1.34 -6.54
CA ASP A 48 -2.31 0.28 -6.07
C ASP A 48 -2.98 0.59 -4.73
N TYR A 49 -2.35 1.41 -3.88
CA TYR A 49 -2.91 1.83 -2.59
C TYR A 49 -4.02 2.90 -2.72
N VAL A 50 -4.25 3.44 -3.92
CA VAL A 50 -5.34 4.40 -4.16
C VAL A 50 -6.63 3.64 -4.42
N SER A 51 -7.36 3.35 -3.34
CA SER A 51 -8.64 2.66 -3.41
C SER A 51 -9.72 3.50 -4.12
N LYS A 52 -10.54 2.83 -4.93
CA LYS A 52 -11.75 3.42 -5.51
C LYS A 52 -12.96 2.72 -4.90
N SER A 53 -13.89 3.52 -4.38
CA SER A 53 -15.11 3.02 -3.75
C SER A 53 -16.30 3.14 -4.70
N LEU A 54 -17.52 3.03 -4.16
CA LEU A 54 -18.77 3.15 -4.90
C LEU A 54 -18.93 4.49 -5.62
N GLU A 55 -18.23 5.54 -5.17
CA GLU A 55 -18.15 6.86 -5.84
C GLU A 55 -17.63 6.80 -7.28
N ASN A 56 -16.97 5.71 -7.66
CA ASN A 56 -16.47 5.48 -9.02
C ASN A 56 -17.50 4.81 -9.94
N THR A 57 -18.69 4.47 -9.42
CA THR A 57 -19.80 3.88 -10.20
C THR A 57 -20.91 4.92 -10.33
N ASP A 58 -21.40 5.10 -11.56
CA ASP A 58 -22.54 5.98 -11.90
C ASP A 58 -23.87 5.39 -11.40
#